data_AF-A0A7G9YSY1-F1
#
_entry.id   AF-A0A7G9YSY1-F1
#
_cell.length_a   1.000
_cell.length_b   1.000
_cell.length_c   1.000
_cell.angle_alpha   90.00
_cell.angle_beta   90.00
_cell.angle_gamma   90.00
#
_symmetry.space_group_name_H-M   'P 1'
#
loop_
_entity.id
_entity.type
_entity.pdbx_description
1 polymer ?
#
loop_
_entity_poly.entity_id
_entity_poly.type
_entity_poly.pdbx_seq_one_letter_code
_entity_poly.pdbx_strand_id
1 'polypeptide(L)' 'MCSRRILRLIRNANPENANRYTHLRWAKVFTEQADRLLTEVLECMELKLDMLTIYDIYLGQGCDPNVERERLMERWVS' A
#
# COMPACT_ATOMS: atom_id res chain seq x y z
N MET A 1 0.06 3.18 1.50
CA MET A 1 -0.04 4.41 0.68
C MET A 1 -0.35 4.04 -0.77
N CYS A 2 -1.36 4.62 -1.41
CA CYS A 2 -1.61 4.40 -2.85
C CYS A 2 -0.74 5.31 -3.71
N SER A 3 -0.07 4.75 -4.73
CA SER A 3 0.77 5.53 -5.64
C SER A 3 -0.05 6.59 -6.40
N ARG A 4 0.26 7.86 -6.16
CA ARG A 4 -0.37 9.01 -6.84
C ARG A 4 -0.14 8.99 -8.36
N ARG A 5 0.94 8.34 -8.83
CA ARG A 5 1.24 8.16 -10.25
C ARG A 5 0.20 7.26 -10.92
N ILE A 6 -0.12 6.12 -10.31
CA ILE A 6 -1.10 5.17 -10.87
C ILE A 6 -2.49 5.82 -10.93
N LEU A 7 -2.88 6.53 -9.86
CA LEU A 7 -4.16 7.24 -9.85
C LEU A 7 -4.28 8.29 -10.96
N ARG A 8 -3.20 9.02 -11.28
CA ARG A 8 -3.20 9.96 -12.42
C ARG A 8 -3.34 9.24 -13.75
N LEU A 9 -2.63 8.13 -13.96
CA LEU A 9 -2.71 7.37 -15.20
C LEU A 9 -4.14 6.88 -15.46
N ILE A 10 -4.82 6.37 -14.43
CA ILE A 10 -6.20 5.88 -14.54
C ILE A 10 -7.20 7.02 -14.81
N ARG A 11 -7.03 8.17 -14.14
CA ARG A 11 -7.86 9.35 -14.42
C ARG A 11 -7.67 9.87 -15.85
N ASN A 12 -6.45 9.80 -16.38
CA ASN A 12 -6.17 10.19 -17.75
C ASN A 12 -6.72 9.17 -18.77
N ALA A 13 -6.74 7.88 -18.42
CA ALA A 13 -7.31 6.83 -19.27
C ALA A 13 -8.85 6.83 -19.29
N ASN A 14 -9.50 7.33 -18.23
CA ASN A 14 -10.96 7.44 -18.15
C ASN A 14 -11.39 8.84 -17.66
N PRO A 15 -11.27 9.88 -18.51
CA PRO A 15 -11.54 11.26 -18.12
C PRO A 15 -13.01 11.50 -17.74
N GLU A 16 -13.96 10.81 -18.39
CA GLU A 16 -15.40 10.95 -18.12
C GLU A 16 -15.77 10.56 -16.68
N ASN A 17 -15.05 9.62 -16.09
CA ASN A 17 -15.26 9.16 -14.72
C ASN A 17 -14.15 9.61 -13.75
N ALA A 18 -13.27 10.53 -14.17
CA ALA A 18 -12.10 10.94 -13.40
C ALA A 18 -12.44 11.38 -11.96
N ASN A 19 -13.58 12.07 -11.79
CA ASN A 19 -14.10 12.54 -10.51
C ASN A 19 -14.49 11.41 -9.54
N ARG A 20 -14.82 10.21 -10.04
CA ARG A 20 -15.17 9.04 -9.23
C ARG A 20 -13.95 8.37 -8.61
N TYR A 21 -12.77 8.52 -9.20
CA TYR A 21 -11.51 7.98 -8.68
C TYR A 21 -10.91 8.91 -7.62
N THR A 22 -11.62 9.12 -6.51
CA THR A 22 -11.10 9.89 -5.38
C THR A 22 -9.95 9.15 -4.70
N HIS A 23 -9.05 9.86 -4.02
CA HIS A 23 -7.95 9.22 -3.28
C HIS A 23 -8.44 8.15 -2.29
N LEU A 24 -9.55 8.41 -1.61
CA LEU A 24 -10.13 7.48 -0.63
C LEU A 24 -10.74 6.25 -1.30
N ARG A 25 -11.48 6.44 -2.40
CA ARG A 25 -12.07 5.32 -3.14
C ARG A 25 -11.00 4.46 -3.81
N TRP A 26 -9.96 5.10 -4.34
CA TRP A 26 -8.80 4.41 -4.89
C TRP A 26 -8.02 3.66 -3.81
N ALA A 27 -7.82 4.27 -2.64
CA ALA A 27 -7.24 3.59 -1.50
C ALA A 27 -8.03 2.33 -1.15
N LYS A 28 -9.36 2.43 -1.04
CA LYS A 28 -10.23 1.28 -0.75
C LYS A 28 -10.11 0.16 -1.80
N VAL A 29 -10.21 0.50 -3.09
CA VAL A 29 -10.08 -0.48 -4.18
C VAL A 29 -8.70 -1.14 -4.15
N PHE A 30 -7.64 -0.36 -3.91
CA PHE A 30 -6.30 -0.91 -3.79
C PHE A 30 -6.18 -1.83 -2.58
N THR A 31 -6.70 -1.48 -1.41
CA THR A 31 -6.65 -2.36 -0.23
C THR A 31 -7.43 -3.65 -0.45
N GLU A 32 -8.59 -3.58 -1.13
CA GLU A 32 -9.39 -4.76 -1.48
C GLU A 32 -8.66 -5.69 -2.47
N GLN A 33 -7.85 -5.13 -3.37
CA GLN A 33 -7.08 -5.92 -4.36
C GLN A 33 -5.64 -6.22 -3.89
N ALA A 34 -5.18 -5.64 -2.79
CA ALA A 34 -3.80 -5.75 -2.32
C ALA A 34 -3.44 -7.19 -1.96
N ASP A 35 -4.38 -7.94 -1.38
CA ASP A 35 -4.20 -9.34 -1.03
C ASP A 35 -3.97 -10.24 -2.26
N ARG A 36 -4.76 -10.01 -3.32
CA ARG A 36 -4.56 -10.68 -4.62
C ARG A 36 -3.24 -10.31 -5.26
N LEU A 37 -2.90 -9.02 -5.29
CA LEU A 37 -1.62 -8.55 -5.82
C LEU A 37 -0.43 -9.13 -5.05
N LEU A 38 -0.56 -9.24 -3.72
CA LEU A 38 0.47 -9.85 -2.88
C LEU A 38 0.62 -11.34 -3.19
N THR A 39 -0.50 -12.06 -3.31
CA THR A 39 -0.51 -13.49 -3.68
C THR A 39 0.20 -13.71 -5.01
N GLU A 40 -0.17 -12.98 -6.06
CA GLU A 40 0.43 -13.10 -7.40
C GLU A 40 1.94 -12.82 -7.40
N VAL A 41 2.39 -11.81 -6.64
CA VAL A 41 3.82 -11.48 -6.51
C VAL A 41 4.58 -12.61 -5.81
N LEU A 42 4.01 -13.17 -4.74
CA LEU A 42 4.65 -14.27 -4.01
C LEU A 42 4.70 -15.55 -4.85
N GLU A 43 3.63 -15.86 -5.58
CA GLU A 43 3.61 -16.98 -6.53
C GLU A 43 4.69 -16.82 -7.62
N CYS A 44 4.87 -15.61 -8.17
CA CYS A 44 5.96 -15.33 -9.12
C CYS A 44 7.36 -15.53 -8.52
N MET A 45 7.50 -15.41 -7.20
CA MET A 45 8.76 -15.63 -6.47
C MET A 45 8.88 -17.07 -5.95
N GLU A 46 7.94 -17.96 -6.31
CA GLU A 46 7.85 -19.33 -5.78
C GLU A 46 7.73 -19.37 -4.25
N LEU A 47 7.20 -18.30 -3.65
CA LEU A 47 6.95 -18.17 -2.23
C LEU A 47 5.48 -18.47 -1.92
N LYS A 48 5.25 -19.26 -0.88
CA LYS A 48 3.90 -19.54 -0.40
C LYS A 48 3.44 -18.41 0.52
N LEU A 49 2.25 -17.86 0.28
CA LEU A 49 1.61 -16.95 1.23
C LEU A 49 1.10 -17.74 2.44
N ASP A 50 1.99 -17.99 3.41
CA ASP A 50 1.65 -18.57 4.70
C ASP A 50 1.88 -17.58 5.85
N MET A 51 1.49 -17.96 7.07
CA MET A 51 1.55 -17.09 8.24
C MET A 51 2.96 -16.59 8.56
N LEU A 52 4.00 -17.39 8.28
CA LEU A 52 5.40 -17.00 8.50
C LEU A 52 5.84 -15.97 7.48
N THR A 53 5.49 -16.17 6.21
CA THR A 53 5.77 -15.22 5.13
C THR A 53 5.09 -13.87 5.38
N ILE A 54 3.83 -13.89 5.82
CA ILE A 54 3.10 -12.68 6.22
C ILE A 54 3.79 -11.99 7.40
N TYR A 55 4.22 -12.75 8.40
CA TYR A 55 4.93 -12.23 9.57
C TYR A 55 6.25 -11.54 9.18
N ASP A 56 7.05 -12.16 8.31
CA ASP A 56 8.31 -11.60 7.82
C ASP A 56 8.09 -10.34 6.98
N ILE A 57 7.04 -10.30 6.15
CA ILE A 57 6.64 -9.09 5.42
C ILE A 57 6.31 -7.95 6.39
N TYR A 58 5.53 -8.21 7.45
CA TYR A 58 5.19 -7.20 8.45
C TYR A 58 6.42 -6.72 9.23
N LEU A 59 7.36 -7.61 9.56
CA LEU A 59 8.64 -7.21 10.15
C LEU A 59 9.42 -6.29 9.22
N GLY A 60 9.47 -6.59 7.92
CA GLY A 60 10.12 -5.76 6.91
C GLY A 60 9.47 -4.37 6.72
N GLN A 61 8.15 -4.25 6.93
CA GLN A 61 7.48 -2.93 6.94
C GLN A 61 7.95 -2.04 8.11
N GLY A 62 8.44 -2.63 9.20
CA GLY A 62 9.05 -1.91 10.32
C GLY A 62 10.38 -1.25 9.97
N CYS A 63 11.03 -1.66 8.87
CA CYS A 63 12.25 -1.06 8.34
C CYS A 63 11.98 0.15 7.42
N ASP A 64 10.81 0.79 7.55
CA ASP A 64 10.48 2.00 6.79
C ASP A 64 11.54 3.10 7.11
N PRO A 65 12.23 3.67 6.10
CA PRO A 65 13.21 4.76 6.33
C PRO A 65 12.58 6.03 6.91
N ASN A 66 11.24 6.10 6.98
CA ASN A 66 10.49 7.13 7.65
C ASN A 66 10.43 6.95 9.19
N VAL A 67 11.02 5.89 9.74
CA VAL A 67 11.17 5.64 11.18
C VAL A 67 12.11 6.64 11.85
N GLU A 68 13.06 7.24 11.12
CA GLU A 68 13.92 8.32 11.65
C GLU A 68 13.28 9.71 11.64
N ARG A 69 11.98 9.84 11.30
CA ARG A 69 11.26 11.09 11.58
C ARG A 69 10.95 11.13 13.07
N GLU A 70 11.58 12.06 13.80
CA GLU A 70 11.09 12.51 15.12
C GLU A 70 9.58 12.65 15.04
N ARG A 71 8.86 11.85 15.82
CA ARG A 71 7.41 11.95 15.83
C ARG A 71 7.12 13.31 16.44
N LEU A 72 6.43 14.17 15.70
CA LEU A 72 6.13 15.55 16.12
C LEU A 72 5.43 15.65 17.50
N MET A 73 4.90 14.52 18.00
CA MET A 73 4.21 14.36 19.28
C MET A 73 4.98 13.52 20.33
N GLU A 74 6.16 12.98 20.05
CA GLU A 74 6.92 12.12 21.00
C GLU A 74 7.19 12.83 22.32
N ARG A 75 7.37 14.14 22.26
CA ARG A 75 7.67 15.00 23.41
C ARG A 75 6.47 15.25 24.36
N TRP A 76 5.25 14.90 23.96
CA TRP A 76 4.02 15.14 24.73
C TRP A 76 3.50 13.92 25.48
N VAL A 77 4.08 12.74 25.23
CA VAL A 77 3.64 11.47 25.82
C VAL A 77 4.65 10.95 26.87
N SER A 78 5.73 11.71 27.12
CA SER A 78 6.75 11.39 28.13
C SER A 78 6.51 12.12 29.45
#